data_AF-M5RRP9-F1
#
_entry.id   AF-M5RRP9-F1
#
_cell.length_a   1.000
_cell.length_b   1.000
_cell.length_c   1.000
_cell.angle_alpha   90.00
_cell.angle_beta   90.00
_cell.angle_gamma   90.00
#
_symmetry.space_group_name_H-M   'P 1'
#
loop_
_entity.id
_entity.type
_entity.pdbx_description
1 polymer ?
#
loop_
_entity_poly.entity_id
_entity_poly.type
_entity_poly.pdbx_seq_one_letter_code
_entity_poly.pdbx_strand_id
1 'polypeptide(L)'
;MARRPENLRARVSERTDVVRGDVLQRDTLADAVQGIHTAYYLIHSMGTSDGFEQDDRDAAGNFASAARDAGVKRIVYLGGLGEDDDELSSHLRSRHEVGKVLKESGAQVI
;
A
#
# COMPACT_ATOMS: atom_id res chain seq x y z
N MET A 1 -5.78 2.91 -8.82
CA MET A 1 -6.25 3.77 -7.70
C MET A 1 -5.41 5.03 -7.63
N ALA A 2 -6.01 6.20 -7.41
CA ALA A 2 -5.30 7.44 -7.11
C ALA A 2 -6.14 8.40 -6.25
N ARG A 3 -5.49 9.25 -5.46
CA ARG A 3 -6.18 10.29 -4.66
C ARG A 3 -6.94 11.30 -5.53
N ARG A 4 -6.40 11.55 -6.72
CA ARG A 4 -6.92 12.48 -7.75
C ARG A 4 -6.97 11.78 -9.12
N PRO A 5 -8.01 10.96 -9.40
CA PRO A 5 -8.15 10.20 -10.64
C PRO A 5 -8.02 11.04 -11.92
N GLU A 6 -8.48 12.29 -11.89
CA GLU A 6 -8.44 13.25 -12.99
C GLU A 6 -7.01 13.47 -13.54
N ASN A 7 -5.99 13.34 -12.69
CA ASN A 7 -4.59 13.50 -13.10
C ASN A 7 -4.04 12.30 -13.90
N LEU A 8 -4.71 11.14 -13.85
CA LEU A 8 -4.28 9.91 -14.52
C LEU A 8 -5.17 9.49 -15.67
N ARG A 9 -6.47 9.84 -15.67
CA ARG A 9 -7.43 9.40 -16.69
C ARG A 9 -6.96 9.67 -18.13
N ALA A 10 -6.35 10.83 -18.38
CA ALA A 10 -5.84 11.18 -19.71
C ALA A 10 -4.48 10.53 -20.06
N ARG A 11 -3.86 9.81 -19.13
CA ARG A 11 -2.49 9.26 -19.24
C ARG A 11 -2.45 7.73 -19.28
N VAL A 12 -3.61 7.08 -19.24
CA VAL A 12 -3.73 5.62 -19.24
C VAL A 12 -4.53 5.15 -20.46
N SER A 13 -4.37 3.87 -20.80
CA SER A 13 -5.14 3.27 -21.89
C SER A 13 -6.61 3.06 -21.50
N GLU A 14 -7.48 2.86 -22.48
CA GLU A 14 -8.89 2.49 -22.27
C GLU A 14 -9.09 1.17 -21.51
N ARG A 15 -8.05 0.33 -21.42
CA ARG A 15 -8.05 -0.93 -20.65
C ARG A 15 -7.73 -0.72 -19.16
N THR A 16 -7.68 0.53 -18.69
CA THR A 16 -7.26 0.85 -17.33
C THR A 16 -8.35 1.64 -16.61
N ASP A 17 -8.98 1.01 -15.63
CA ASP A 17 -9.95 1.67 -14.76
C ASP A 17 -9.24 2.52 -13.70
N VAL A 18 -9.52 3.82 -13.71
CA VAL A 18 -8.95 4.77 -12.73
C VAL A 18 -9.99 5.09 -11.66
N VAL A 19 -9.85 4.42 -10.52
CA VAL A 19 -10.69 4.62 -9.33
C VAL A 19 -10.03 5.56 -8.32
N ARG A 20 -10.85 6.28 -7.54
CA ARG A 20 -10.38 7.09 -6.41
C ARG A 20 -10.02 6.19 -5.23
N GLY A 21 -8.97 6.56 -4.51
CA GLY A 21 -8.65 5.95 -3.21
C GLY A 21 -7.45 6.63 -2.57
N ASP A 22 -7.48 6.73 -1.24
CA ASP A 22 -6.43 7.28 -0.38
C ASP A 22 -6.17 6.29 0.76
N VAL A 23 -4.93 5.80 0.86
CA VAL A 23 -4.55 4.79 1.86
C VAL A 23 -4.59 5.31 3.30
N LEU A 24 -4.56 6.63 3.49
CA LEU A 24 -4.77 7.26 4.79
C LEU A 24 -6.26 7.45 5.12
N GLN A 25 -7.17 7.08 4.22
CA GLN A 25 -8.62 7.20 4.38
C GLN A 25 -9.28 5.86 4.04
N ARG A 26 -9.35 4.94 5.02
CA ARG A 26 -9.80 3.55 4.84
C ARG A 26 -11.10 3.41 4.05
N ASP A 27 -12.10 4.26 4.32
CA ASP A 27 -13.42 4.17 3.68
C ASP A 27 -13.36 4.36 2.16
N THR A 28 -12.30 4.99 1.65
CA THR A 28 -12.09 5.17 0.21
C THR A 28 -11.46 3.95 -0.48
N LEU A 29 -11.03 2.94 0.28
CA LEU A 29 -10.32 1.77 -0.25
C LEU A 29 -11.26 0.63 -0.64
N ALA A 30 -12.44 0.53 -0.02
CA ALA A 30 -13.38 -0.59 -0.24
C ALA A 30 -13.70 -0.78 -1.74
N ASP A 31 -14.14 0.29 -2.40
CA ASP A 31 -14.42 0.28 -3.84
C ASP A 31 -13.17 0.07 -4.69
N ALA A 32 -12.00 0.51 -4.21
CA ALA A 32 -10.75 0.43 -4.95
C ALA A 32 -10.15 -0.98 -5.01
N VAL A 33 -10.44 -1.83 -4.01
CA VAL A 33 -9.93 -3.21 -3.93
C VAL A 33 -10.98 -4.27 -4.27
N GLN A 34 -12.24 -3.87 -4.49
CA GLN A 34 -13.32 -4.80 -4.76
C GLN A 34 -13.10 -5.58 -6.07
N GLY A 35 -13.22 -6.91 -6.00
CA GLY A 35 -13.02 -7.80 -7.16
C GLY A 35 -11.56 -7.93 -7.62
N ILE A 36 -10.60 -7.36 -6.89
CA ILE A 36 -9.18 -7.42 -7.26
C ILE A 36 -8.56 -8.73 -6.76
N HIS A 37 -7.94 -9.48 -7.68
CA HIS A 37 -7.18 -10.68 -7.33
C HIS A 37 -5.79 -10.35 -6.77
N THR A 38 -5.05 -9.48 -7.45
CA THR A 38 -3.67 -9.10 -7.13
C THR A 38 -3.56 -7.59 -7.02
N ALA A 39 -2.96 -7.10 -5.94
CA ALA A 39 -2.68 -5.69 -5.76
C ALA A 39 -1.17 -5.39 -5.69
N TYR A 40 -0.77 -4.25 -6.24
CA TYR A 40 0.60 -3.76 -6.16
C TYR A 40 0.64 -2.62 -5.15
N TYR A 41 1.35 -2.82 -4.04
CA TYR A 41 1.56 -1.79 -3.02
C TYR A 41 2.93 -1.15 -3.25
N LEU A 42 2.95 0.00 -3.92
CA LEU A 42 4.19 0.73 -4.26
C LEU A 42 4.31 2.06 -3.51
N ILE A 43 3.52 2.21 -2.45
CA ILE A 43 3.48 3.41 -1.62
C ILE A 43 4.66 3.34 -0.66
N HIS A 44 5.45 4.41 -0.67
CA HIS A 44 6.52 4.65 0.27
C HIS A 44 6.58 6.14 0.52
N SER A 45 6.58 6.57 1.78
CA SER A 45 6.80 7.97 2.08
C SER A 45 8.24 8.35 1.72
N MET A 46 8.38 9.23 0.72
CA MET A 46 9.67 9.83 0.34
C MET A 46 9.99 11.07 1.19
N GLY A 47 9.14 11.41 2.17
CA GLY A 47 9.27 12.63 2.96
C GLY A 47 10.22 12.48 4.14
N THR A 48 11.13 13.43 4.29
CA THR A 48 11.98 13.66 5.48
C THR A 48 11.22 14.26 6.66
N SER A 49 9.89 14.33 6.62
CA SER A 49 9.08 14.88 7.70
C SER A 49 9.00 13.91 8.87
N ASP A 50 9.19 14.43 10.08
CA ASP A 50 8.95 13.69 11.31
C ASP A 50 7.55 13.05 11.28
N GLY A 51 7.47 11.73 11.50
CA GLY A 51 6.20 10.99 11.52
C GLY A 51 5.87 10.14 10.28
N PHE A 52 6.73 10.11 9.25
CA PHE A 52 6.47 9.32 8.04
C PHE A 52 6.28 7.81 8.32
N GLU A 53 6.94 7.28 9.36
CA GLU A 53 6.82 5.88 9.79
C GLU A 53 5.40 5.53 10.23
N GLN A 54 4.74 6.48 10.91
CA GLN A 54 3.36 6.32 11.36
C GLN A 54 2.40 6.32 10.16
N ASP A 55 2.58 7.26 9.23
CA ASP A 55 1.77 7.32 8.01
C ASP A 55 1.93 6.05 7.15
N ASP A 56 3.15 5.54 7.00
CA ASP A 56 3.43 4.30 6.27
C ASP A 56 2.75 3.10 6.95
N ARG A 57 2.82 3.00 8.28
CA ARG A 57 2.15 1.98 9.09
C ARG A 57 0.63 2.05 8.94
N ASP A 58 0.05 3.23 9.07
CA ASP A 58 -1.40 3.44 9.00
C ASP A 58 -1.92 3.15 7.57
N ALA A 59 -1.19 3.60 6.55
CA ALA A 59 -1.49 3.30 5.16
C ALA A 59 -1.46 1.79 4.88
N ALA A 60 -0.42 1.09 5.36
CA ALA A 60 -0.28 -0.35 5.21
C ALA A 60 -1.40 -1.10 5.93
N GLY A 61 -1.74 -0.70 7.16
CA GLY A 61 -2.80 -1.32 7.96
C GLY A 61 -4.18 -1.13 7.35
N ASN A 62 -4.51 0.08 6.90
CA ASN A 62 -5.76 0.36 6.20
C ASN A 62 -5.90 -0.49 4.93
N PHE A 63 -4.84 -0.56 4.14
CA PHE A 63 -4.81 -1.34 2.91
C PHE A 63 -4.91 -2.84 3.19
N ALA A 64 -4.18 -3.36 4.17
CA ALA A 64 -4.21 -4.76 4.57
C ALA A 64 -5.62 -5.17 5.03
N SER A 65 -6.28 -4.33 5.82
CA SER A 65 -7.66 -4.57 6.24
C SER A 65 -8.61 -4.58 5.05
N ALA A 66 -8.54 -3.57 4.17
CA ALA A 66 -9.42 -3.49 3.00
C ALA A 66 -9.21 -4.69 2.06
N ALA A 67 -7.96 -5.08 1.83
CA ALA A 67 -7.60 -6.23 1.00
C ALA A 67 -8.14 -7.54 1.57
N ARG A 68 -8.07 -7.72 2.91
CA ARG A 68 -8.67 -8.87 3.60
C ARG A 68 -10.17 -8.89 3.42
N ASP A 69 -10.83 -7.76 3.68
CA ASP A 69 -12.29 -7.63 3.63
C ASP A 69 -12.83 -7.89 2.20
N ALA A 70 -12.08 -7.49 1.17
CA ALA A 70 -12.40 -7.73 -0.25
C ALA A 70 -11.92 -9.10 -0.79
N GLY A 71 -11.17 -9.87 0.00
CA GLY A 71 -10.69 -11.21 -0.37
C GLY A 71 -9.56 -11.22 -1.42
N VAL A 72 -8.74 -10.17 -1.48
CA VAL A 72 -7.54 -10.10 -2.34
C VAL A 72 -6.63 -11.29 -2.05
N LYS A 73 -6.08 -11.90 -3.10
CA LYS A 73 -5.30 -13.15 -2.98
C LYS A 73 -3.80 -12.92 -2.93
N ARG A 74 -3.31 -11.84 -3.54
CA ARG A 74 -1.89 -11.52 -3.62
C ARG A 74 -1.62 -10.02 -3.49
N ILE A 75 -0.60 -9.68 -2.73
CA ILE A 75 -0.05 -8.32 -2.64
C ILE A 75 1.42 -8.39 -3.06
N VAL A 76 1.80 -7.57 -4.03
CA VAL A 76 3.20 -7.39 -4.45
C VAL A 76 3.71 -6.10 -3.83
N TYR A 77 4.74 -6.20 -2.99
CA TYR A 77 5.29 -5.08 -2.24
C TYR A 77 6.79 -4.95 -2.48
N LEU A 78 7.23 -3.75 -2.88
CA LEU A 78 8.65 -3.46 -3.02
C LEU A 78 9.22 -2.95 -1.69
N GLY A 79 9.68 -3.89 -0.86
CA GLY A 79 10.21 -3.62 0.48
C GLY A 79 11.58 -2.95 0.54
N GLY A 80 12.16 -2.93 1.75
CA GLY A 80 13.53 -2.50 2.00
C GLY A 80 14.53 -3.61 1.65
N LEU A 81 15.70 -3.24 1.14
CA LEU A 81 16.82 -4.16 0.95
C LEU A 81 17.66 -4.19 2.24
N GLY A 82 17.86 -5.37 2.82
CA GLY A 82 18.67 -5.56 4.03
C GLY A 82 18.13 -6.69 4.92
N GLU A 83 18.98 -7.23 5.80
CA GLU A 83 18.53 -8.12 6.88
C GLU A 83 17.97 -7.28 8.03
N ASP A 84 17.07 -7.87 8.86
CA ASP A 84 16.56 -7.27 10.11
C ASP A 84 17.75 -7.15 11.12
N ASP A 85 18.66 -6.21 10.89
CA ASP A 85 19.79 -5.91 11.78
C ASP A 85 19.53 -4.61 12.56
N ASP A 86 20.10 -4.51 13.76
CA ASP A 86 19.86 -3.40 14.68
C ASP A 86 20.40 -2.06 14.14
N GLU A 87 21.27 -2.09 13.12
CA GLU A 87 21.84 -0.92 12.42
C GLU A 87 20.98 -0.37 11.26
N LEU A 88 19.77 -0.89 11.03
CA LEU A 88 18.90 -0.37 9.96
C LEU A 88 18.48 1.09 10.23
N SER A 89 18.59 1.93 9.19
CA SER A 89 18.04 3.28 9.19
C SER A 89 16.52 3.27 9.43
N SER A 90 15.99 4.36 9.99
CA SER A 90 14.53 4.53 10.20
C SER A 90 13.71 4.23 8.94
N HIS A 91 14.21 4.64 7.77
CA HIS A 91 13.55 4.40 6.49
C HIS A 91 13.47 2.91 6.13
N LEU A 92 14.54 2.14 6.34
CA LEU A 92 14.54 0.71 6.06
C LEU A 92 13.66 -0.05 7.08
N ARG A 93 13.73 0.35 8.35
CA ARG A 93 12.87 -0.22 9.41
C ARG A 93 11.39 -0.04 9.11
N SER A 94 10.97 1.16 8.70
CA SER A 94 9.59 1.44 8.24
C SER A 94 9.19 0.50 7.09
N ARG A 95 10.05 0.34 6.07
CA ARG A 95 9.76 -0.54 4.94
C ARG A 95 9.59 -2.00 5.34
N HIS A 96 10.38 -2.48 6.30
CA HIS A 96 10.24 -3.83 6.84
C HIS A 96 8.95 -3.98 7.63
N GLU A 97 8.61 -2.98 8.44
CA GLU A 97 7.36 -2.94 9.20
C GLU A 97 6.12 -2.96 8.29
N VAL A 98 6.09 -2.12 7.26
CA VAL A 98 5.03 -2.14 6.23
C VAL A 98 4.85 -3.54 5.64
N GLY A 99 5.95 -4.21 5.31
CA GLY A 99 5.91 -5.58 4.80
C GLY A 99 5.31 -6.57 5.80
N LYS A 100 5.57 -6.39 7.11
CA LYS A 100 4.97 -7.20 8.18
C LYS A 100 3.47 -6.92 8.31
N VAL A 101 3.06 -5.64 8.32
CA VAL A 101 1.64 -5.23 8.41
C VAL A 101 0.83 -5.73 7.21
N LEU A 102 1.37 -5.64 5.98
CA LEU A 102 0.68 -6.15 4.79
C LEU A 102 0.39 -7.66 4.86
N LYS A 103 1.24 -8.45 5.55
CA LYS A 103 1.03 -9.90 5.73
C LYS A 103 -0.18 -10.21 6.60
N GLU A 104 -0.63 -9.28 7.44
CA GLU A 104 -1.83 -9.42 8.28
C GLU A 104 -3.15 -9.40 7.46
N SER A 105 -3.07 -9.06 6.17
CA SER A 105 -4.20 -9.16 5.24
C SER A 105 -4.67 -10.60 4.98
N GLY A 106 -3.83 -11.60 5.25
CA GLY A 106 -4.07 -13.00 4.88
C GLY A 106 -3.85 -13.30 3.38
N ALA A 107 -3.52 -12.29 2.57
CA ALA A 107 -3.08 -12.48 1.19
C ALA A 107 -1.63 -12.98 1.13
N GLN A 108 -1.25 -13.62 0.02
CA GLN A 108 0.15 -13.91 -0.25
C GLN A 108 0.88 -12.58 -0.50
N VAL A 109 1.82 -12.20 0.39
CA VAL A 109 2.68 -11.02 0.21
C VAL A 109 4.04 -11.46 -0.33
N ILE A 110 4.44 -10.86 -1.45
CA ILE A 110 5.73 -11.10 -2.13
C ILE A 110 6.48 -9.78 -2.22
#